data_AF-A0A7W8HYK8-F1
#
_entry.id   AF-A0A7W8HYK8-F1
#
_cell.length_a   1.000
_cell.length_b   1.000
_cell.length_c   1.000
_cell.angle_alpha   90.00
_cell.angle_beta   90.00
_cell.angle_gamma   90.00
#
_symmetry.space_group_name_H-M   'P 1'
#
loop_
_entity.id
_entity.type
_entity.pdbx_description
1 polymer ?
#
loop_
_entity_poly.entity_id
_entity_poly.type
_entity_poly.pdbx_seq_one_letter_code
_entity_poly.pdbx_strand_id
1 'polypeptide(L)'
;MAKIKRNKRRAVAVLLATALTWAPSAALAWKPSTHISLAEIALRDALDDGRVTIWRVDPRTGAVVGRLGDYAVDPQILSALRAAPDRFRAGVVGPDAYPDIATGQQIIHPRVAKNAAGVVTGSDAWLEHLWGRTYGEPMTSNAVRAFVSGYLVHAAGDSFAHSYVNHYSGGEFTFDPATNAARHLVLESYLGKRAPTEAHLPASIDGVEDFIYREMIDARPGTALQARLLISGETRPLSIPLVFSSLRTRLEGEVASYEAGLAARSGLSQVWYRMAHGPRVAYCRRWIDDIDRGLKAWPEVSAEVAAGVLYYPEHLDTSGAKRALEEYARKHLWSMAGAPDGAVAVAYLPSQIARAILPEAIREQLEALVEAPFEALLKATTSMNSDEWRDYLSNPELHFDRVMDRGTAQETAQAVSLKIFNHEQLGIEDDGYDHPDQRWTVDGFPPAFNTVQLTKLSFLAPDQLREIARELGGDLNTPVGRNVMLGWAGSLDATSQWREADTEAGQAWFADPVIFGALFQPHFNAP
;
A
#
# COMPACT_ATOMS: atom_id res chain seq x y z
N MET A 1 -40.08 -20.40 -1.85
CA MET A 1 -39.12 -19.81 -2.82
C MET A 1 -38.63 -18.39 -2.47
N ALA A 2 -39.47 -17.45 -2.00
CA ALA A 2 -39.04 -16.09 -1.64
C ALA A 2 -38.06 -16.02 -0.44
N LYS A 3 -38.24 -16.87 0.58
CA LYS A 3 -37.35 -16.98 1.75
C LYS A 3 -35.93 -17.48 1.41
N ILE A 4 -35.83 -18.34 0.38
CA ILE A 4 -34.57 -18.89 -0.13
C ILE A 4 -33.82 -17.83 -0.97
N LYS A 5 -34.53 -17.04 -1.78
CA LYS A 5 -33.92 -15.89 -2.51
C LYS A 5 -33.41 -14.79 -1.56
N ARG A 6 -34.07 -14.59 -0.41
CA ARG A 6 -33.66 -13.58 0.59
C ARG A 6 -32.43 -14.00 1.41
N ASN A 7 -32.28 -15.30 1.71
CA ASN A 7 -31.10 -15.83 2.39
C ASN A 7 -29.88 -15.93 1.45
N LYS A 8 -30.09 -16.13 0.14
CA LYS A 8 -29.03 -16.18 -0.87
C LYS A 8 -28.38 -14.82 -1.17
N ARG A 9 -29.15 -13.73 -1.14
CA ARG A 9 -28.61 -12.36 -1.23
C ARG A 9 -27.78 -11.99 0.01
N ARG A 10 -28.11 -12.54 1.19
CA ARG A 10 -27.38 -12.29 2.44
C ARG A 10 -26.06 -13.06 2.54
N ALA A 11 -25.99 -14.30 2.03
CA ALA A 11 -24.75 -15.08 2.05
C ALA A 11 -23.66 -14.50 1.13
N VAL A 12 -24.03 -14.07 -0.08
CA VAL A 12 -23.10 -13.47 -1.07
C VAL A 12 -22.62 -12.07 -0.65
N ALA A 13 -23.52 -11.30 -0.02
CA ALA A 13 -23.20 -9.99 0.55
C ALA A 13 -22.21 -10.06 1.71
N VAL A 14 -22.26 -11.12 2.52
CA VAL A 14 -21.31 -11.31 3.62
C VAL A 14 -19.94 -11.74 3.09
N LEU A 15 -19.86 -12.51 2.00
CA LEU A 15 -18.60 -13.09 1.46
C LEU A 15 -17.68 -12.10 0.72
N LEU A 16 -18.21 -11.11 0.00
CA LEU A 16 -17.38 -10.13 -0.73
C LEU A 16 -17.01 -8.89 0.10
N ALA A 17 -17.88 -8.49 1.03
CA ALA A 17 -17.54 -7.47 2.02
C ALA A 17 -16.53 -7.97 3.05
N THR A 18 -16.48 -9.29 3.24
CA THR A 18 -15.42 -9.92 4.03
C THR A 18 -14.15 -10.07 3.23
N ALA A 19 -14.18 -10.23 1.91
CA ALA A 19 -12.99 -10.25 1.05
C ALA A 19 -12.24 -8.90 0.94
N LEU A 20 -12.74 -7.84 1.58
CA LEU A 20 -12.08 -6.53 1.63
C LEU A 20 -11.28 -6.30 2.91
N THR A 21 -11.48 -7.13 3.91
CA THR A 21 -10.58 -7.26 5.05
C THR A 21 -9.50 -8.30 4.75
N TRP A 22 -9.21 -8.55 3.47
CA TRP A 22 -8.30 -9.61 2.97
C TRP A 22 -7.03 -9.06 2.33
N ALA A 23 -6.33 -8.24 3.07
CA ALA A 23 -4.90 -8.46 3.12
C ALA A 23 -4.60 -9.25 4.41
N PRO A 24 -3.48 -9.98 4.52
CA PRO A 24 -2.79 -9.90 5.79
C PRO A 24 -2.75 -8.42 6.14
N SER A 25 -3.48 -7.96 7.13
CA SER A 25 -3.45 -6.54 7.49
C SER A 25 -2.08 -6.30 8.08
N ALA A 26 -1.10 -6.13 7.19
CA ALA A 26 0.10 -5.42 7.52
C ALA A 26 -0.34 -4.10 8.13
N ALA A 27 0.44 -3.78 9.14
CA ALA A 27 0.09 -2.77 10.08
C ALA A 27 0.18 -1.42 9.37
N LEU A 28 -0.82 -0.58 9.59
CA LEU A 28 -0.85 0.76 9.03
C LEU A 28 -0.04 1.62 10.00
N ALA A 29 1.29 1.64 9.90
CA ALA A 29 2.12 2.29 10.90
C ALA A 29 1.67 3.74 11.13
N TRP A 30 1.33 4.44 10.04
CA TRP A 30 0.35 5.50 10.10
C TRP A 30 -1.00 5.04 9.55
N LYS A 31 -2.08 5.40 10.26
CA LYS A 31 -3.40 5.38 9.64
C LYS A 31 -3.41 6.31 8.42
N PRO A 32 -4.15 5.99 7.35
CA PRO A 32 -4.31 6.85 6.18
C PRO A 32 -4.67 8.30 6.50
N SER A 33 -5.51 8.53 7.50
CA SER A 33 -5.82 9.87 8.00
C SER A 33 -4.60 10.60 8.55
N THR A 34 -3.72 9.90 9.27
CA THR A 34 -2.47 10.46 9.81
C THR A 34 -1.48 10.78 8.70
N HIS A 35 -1.34 9.89 7.68
CA HIS A 35 -0.55 10.21 6.48
C HIS A 35 -1.03 11.50 5.83
N ILE A 36 -2.34 11.63 5.58
CA ILE A 36 -2.93 12.83 4.97
C ILE A 36 -2.67 14.06 5.83
N SER A 37 -2.91 14.00 7.15
CA SER A 37 -2.69 15.15 8.04
C SER A 37 -1.25 15.64 7.99
N LEU A 38 -0.27 14.73 8.08
CA LEU A 38 1.16 15.09 8.04
C LEU A 38 1.59 15.60 6.66
N ALA A 39 1.11 14.96 5.59
CA ALA A 39 1.39 15.39 4.22
C ALA A 39 0.80 16.78 3.92
N GLU A 40 -0.38 17.09 4.47
CA GLU A 40 -1.05 18.37 4.28
C GLU A 40 -0.25 19.53 4.90
N ILE A 41 0.48 19.30 6.00
CA ILE A 41 1.37 20.32 6.58
C ILE A 41 2.46 20.72 5.57
N ALA A 42 3.12 19.73 4.96
CA ALA A 42 4.14 19.98 3.95
C ALA A 42 3.54 20.55 2.65
N LEU A 43 2.36 20.09 2.25
CA LEU A 43 1.64 20.61 1.09
C LEU A 43 1.31 22.10 1.27
N ARG A 44 0.79 22.50 2.43
CA ARG A 44 0.46 23.92 2.70
C ARG A 44 1.70 24.80 2.66
N ASP A 45 2.81 24.34 3.25
CA ASP A 45 4.11 25.02 3.19
C ASP A 45 4.53 25.22 1.71
N ALA A 46 4.55 24.13 0.93
CA ALA A 46 4.86 24.16 -0.50
C ALA A 46 3.96 25.10 -1.33
N LEU A 47 2.67 25.18 -1.00
CA LEU A 47 1.69 25.97 -1.76
C LEU A 47 1.70 27.46 -1.41
N ASP A 48 2.18 27.83 -0.22
CA ASP A 48 2.17 29.21 0.28
C ASP A 48 2.96 30.15 -0.64
N ASP A 49 4.24 29.87 -0.84
CA ASP A 49 5.14 30.68 -1.68
C ASP A 49 5.92 29.87 -2.73
N GLY A 50 5.65 28.57 -2.84
CA GLY A 50 6.40 27.67 -3.72
C GLY A 50 7.69 27.13 -3.11
N ARG A 51 7.90 27.31 -1.80
CA ARG A 51 9.05 26.81 -1.03
C ARG A 51 8.61 25.91 0.10
N VAL A 52 9.55 25.16 0.66
CA VAL A 52 9.34 24.44 1.91
C VAL A 52 10.38 24.86 2.93
N THR A 53 9.91 25.03 4.17
CA THR A 53 10.74 25.36 5.31
C THR A 53 11.35 24.10 5.90
N ILE A 54 12.68 23.99 5.87
CA ILE A 54 13.41 22.88 6.49
C ILE A 54 13.97 23.32 7.83
N TRP A 55 13.78 22.48 8.84
CA TRP A 55 14.24 22.69 10.20
C TRP A 55 15.53 21.92 10.49
N ARG A 56 16.33 22.47 11.40
CA ARG A 56 17.51 21.80 11.93
C ARG A 56 17.21 21.25 13.32
N VAL A 57 17.77 20.08 13.60
CA VAL A 57 17.66 19.34 14.85
C VAL A 57 19.03 19.26 15.53
N ASP A 58 19.04 19.23 16.86
CA ASP A 58 20.20 18.78 17.63
C ASP A 58 20.21 17.24 17.65
N PRO A 59 21.20 16.58 17.03
CA PRO A 59 21.24 15.12 16.94
C PRO A 59 21.28 14.44 18.31
N ARG A 60 21.75 15.11 19.37
CA ARG A 60 21.87 14.51 20.71
C ARG A 60 20.57 14.54 21.49
N THR A 61 19.78 15.59 21.29
CA THR A 61 18.60 15.86 22.12
C THR A 61 17.28 15.72 21.35
N GLY A 62 17.33 15.74 20.02
CA GLY A 62 16.16 15.82 19.16
C GLY A 62 15.46 17.17 19.19
N ALA A 63 15.98 18.16 19.93
CA ALA A 63 15.36 19.48 19.96
C ALA A 63 15.51 20.17 18.59
N VAL A 64 14.44 20.81 18.12
CA VAL A 64 14.50 21.71 16.96
C VAL A 64 15.33 22.93 17.37
N VAL A 65 16.48 23.13 16.74
CA VAL A 65 17.42 24.22 17.08
C VAL A 65 17.18 25.50 16.30
N GLY A 66 16.46 25.41 15.19
CA GLY A 66 16.10 26.57 14.37
C GLY A 66 15.83 26.20 12.91
N ARG A 67 15.41 27.21 12.14
CA ARG A 67 15.20 27.10 10.71
C ARG A 67 16.55 26.90 10.01
N LEU A 68 16.66 25.90 9.14
CA LEU A 68 17.82 25.74 8.26
C LEU A 68 17.70 26.72 7.09
N GLY A 69 16.58 26.69 6.38
CA GLY A 69 16.33 27.55 5.23
C GLY A 69 14.99 27.27 4.54
N ASP A 70 14.75 28.03 3.45
CA ASP A 70 13.58 27.91 2.59
C ASP A 70 13.99 27.52 1.19
N TYR A 71 13.62 26.30 0.80
CA TYR A 71 14.10 25.69 -0.43
C TYR A 71 12.97 25.64 -1.45
N ALA A 72 13.30 25.96 -2.70
CA ALA A 72 12.31 25.97 -3.77
C ALA A 72 11.82 24.55 -4.05
N VAL A 73 10.50 24.37 -4.12
CA VAL A 73 9.89 23.12 -4.56
C VAL A 73 10.22 22.90 -6.03
N ASP A 74 10.46 21.64 -6.42
CA ASP A 74 10.64 21.26 -7.82
C ASP A 74 9.46 21.81 -8.64
N PRO A 75 9.70 22.56 -9.73
CA PRO A 75 8.62 23.22 -10.48
C PRO A 75 7.56 22.26 -11.03
N GLN A 76 7.92 21.03 -11.37
CA GLN A 76 6.98 20.02 -11.85
C GLN A 76 6.11 19.49 -10.71
N ILE A 77 6.70 19.24 -9.55
CA ILE A 77 5.97 18.86 -8.33
C ILE A 77 5.04 20.00 -7.91
N LEU A 78 5.54 21.24 -7.79
CA LEU A 78 4.73 22.40 -7.40
C LEU A 78 3.54 22.63 -8.33
N SER A 79 3.76 22.53 -9.64
CA SER A 79 2.71 22.60 -10.65
C SER A 79 1.64 21.52 -10.44
N ALA A 80 2.06 20.29 -10.15
CA ALA A 80 1.16 19.18 -9.89
C ALA A 80 0.34 19.37 -8.61
N LEU A 81 1.00 19.73 -7.51
CA LEU A 81 0.38 19.98 -6.21
C LEU A 81 -0.67 21.10 -6.27
N ARG A 82 -0.38 22.18 -7.00
CA ARG A 82 -1.34 23.28 -7.23
C ARG A 82 -2.55 22.86 -8.05
N ALA A 83 -2.33 22.02 -9.07
CA ALA A 83 -3.37 21.66 -10.02
C ALA A 83 -4.28 20.52 -9.53
N ALA A 84 -3.78 19.61 -8.69
CA ALA A 84 -4.50 18.40 -8.30
C ALA A 84 -4.22 17.96 -6.84
N PRO A 85 -4.48 18.81 -5.83
CA PRO A 85 -4.19 18.51 -4.43
C PRO A 85 -4.96 17.30 -3.89
N ASP A 86 -6.17 17.02 -4.40
CA ASP A 86 -6.94 15.83 -4.03
C ASP A 86 -6.38 14.53 -4.63
N ARG A 87 -5.68 14.59 -5.77
CA ARG A 87 -4.96 13.44 -6.34
C ARG A 87 -3.68 13.20 -5.56
N PHE A 88 -3.02 14.26 -5.10
CA PHE A 88 -1.93 14.14 -4.13
C PHE A 88 -2.40 13.41 -2.87
N ARG A 89 -3.52 13.81 -2.28
CA ARG A 89 -4.08 13.12 -1.09
C ARG A 89 -4.45 11.66 -1.35
N ALA A 90 -5.00 11.33 -2.52
CA ALA A 90 -5.20 9.93 -2.90
C ALA A 90 -3.86 9.18 -2.97
N GLY A 91 -2.84 9.80 -3.57
CA GLY A 91 -1.48 9.28 -3.58
C GLY A 91 -0.90 9.06 -2.19
N VAL A 92 -1.14 9.97 -1.24
CA VAL A 92 -0.64 9.89 0.15
C VAL A 92 -1.17 8.68 0.92
N VAL A 93 -2.35 8.16 0.56
CA VAL A 93 -2.82 6.88 1.12
C VAL A 93 -2.03 5.71 0.54
N GLY A 94 -1.47 5.86 -0.66
CA GLY A 94 -0.39 5.01 -1.13
C GLY A 94 -0.80 3.55 -1.34
N PRO A 95 0.11 2.60 -1.09
CA PRO A 95 -0.14 1.17 -1.18
C PRO A 95 -1.25 0.67 -0.26
N ASP A 96 -1.58 1.37 0.83
CA ASP A 96 -2.72 1.00 1.67
C ASP A 96 -4.05 1.02 0.91
N ALA A 97 -4.16 1.79 -0.17
CA ALA A 97 -5.35 1.84 -1.02
C ALA A 97 -5.09 1.41 -2.47
N TYR A 98 -3.87 1.57 -2.99
CA TYR A 98 -3.61 1.49 -4.43
C TYR A 98 -2.44 0.55 -4.77
N PRO A 99 -2.61 -0.37 -5.72
CA PRO A 99 -3.81 -0.57 -6.54
C PRO A 99 -4.98 -1.20 -5.79
N ASP A 100 -4.69 -1.83 -4.65
CA ASP A 100 -5.63 -2.31 -3.64
C ASP A 100 -4.87 -2.71 -2.37
N ILE A 101 -5.61 -2.77 -1.26
CA ILE A 101 -5.08 -3.13 0.07
C ILE A 101 -4.29 -4.45 0.01
N ALA A 102 -4.82 -5.48 -0.68
CA ALA A 102 -4.17 -6.79 -0.73
C ALA A 102 -2.82 -6.74 -1.43
N THR A 103 -2.72 -6.02 -2.54
CA THR A 103 -1.49 -5.82 -3.30
C THR A 103 -0.50 -4.96 -2.53
N GLY A 104 -0.95 -3.87 -1.90
CA GLY A 104 -0.12 -3.02 -1.06
C GLY A 104 0.59 -3.82 0.02
N GLN A 105 -0.19 -4.45 0.87
CA GLN A 105 0.30 -5.16 2.06
C GLN A 105 1.07 -6.45 1.75
N GLN A 106 0.81 -7.13 0.62
CA GLN A 106 1.47 -8.41 0.31
C GLN A 106 2.61 -8.31 -0.71
N ILE A 107 2.66 -7.24 -1.50
CA ILE A 107 3.57 -7.12 -2.65
C ILE A 107 4.36 -5.81 -2.63
N ILE A 108 3.78 -4.70 -2.18
CA ILE A 108 4.43 -3.39 -2.23
C ILE A 108 5.19 -3.09 -0.94
N HIS A 109 4.57 -3.33 0.23
CA HIS A 109 5.22 -3.12 1.53
C HIS A 109 6.39 -4.09 1.76
N PRO A 110 6.25 -5.40 1.49
CA PRO A 110 7.35 -6.33 1.79
C PRO A 110 8.47 -6.28 0.75
N ARG A 111 9.65 -6.81 1.10
CA ARG A 111 10.82 -6.90 0.21
C ARG A 111 10.69 -8.03 -0.84
N VAL A 112 9.76 -7.89 -1.78
CA VAL A 112 9.48 -8.93 -2.80
C VAL A 112 9.74 -8.52 -4.25
N ALA A 113 9.78 -7.22 -4.56
CA ALA A 113 9.98 -6.73 -5.93
C ALA A 113 11.45 -6.58 -6.33
N LYS A 114 11.71 -6.48 -7.64
CA LYS A 114 13.06 -6.42 -8.25
C LYS A 114 13.30 -5.13 -9.04
N ASN A 115 14.52 -4.61 -8.99
CA ASN A 115 14.95 -3.50 -9.84
C ASN A 115 15.21 -3.94 -11.29
N ALA A 116 15.59 -3.00 -12.16
CA ALA A 116 15.85 -3.28 -13.58
C ALA A 116 16.99 -4.28 -13.84
N ALA A 117 17.93 -4.45 -12.91
CA ALA A 117 19.01 -5.43 -12.96
C ALA A 117 18.59 -6.82 -12.44
N GLY A 118 17.35 -6.96 -11.94
CA GLY A 118 16.83 -8.21 -11.38
C GLY A 118 17.17 -8.44 -9.90
N VAL A 119 17.79 -7.45 -9.24
CA VAL A 119 18.11 -7.49 -7.81
C VAL A 119 16.85 -7.20 -7.00
N VAL A 120 16.61 -7.94 -5.93
CA VAL A 120 15.46 -7.71 -5.04
C VAL A 120 15.70 -6.41 -4.26
N THR A 121 14.88 -5.40 -4.53
CA THR A 121 14.94 -4.09 -3.86
C THR A 121 13.60 -3.70 -3.23
N GLY A 122 12.57 -4.57 -3.31
CA GLY A 122 11.31 -4.39 -2.60
C GLY A 122 10.56 -3.11 -2.97
N SER A 123 10.06 -2.38 -1.98
CA SER A 123 9.22 -1.19 -2.17
C SER A 123 9.88 -0.13 -3.06
N ASP A 124 11.21 0.00 -2.99
CA ASP A 124 11.99 0.91 -3.81
C ASP A 124 11.80 0.66 -5.31
N ALA A 125 11.69 -0.61 -5.73
CA ALA A 125 11.43 -0.95 -7.13
C ALA A 125 10.10 -0.34 -7.63
N TRP A 126 9.09 -0.29 -6.76
CA TRP A 126 7.79 0.32 -7.04
C TRP A 126 7.90 1.84 -7.10
N LEU A 127 8.57 2.48 -6.13
CA LEU A 127 8.76 3.93 -6.10
C LEU A 127 9.54 4.42 -7.34
N GLU A 128 10.64 3.74 -7.67
CA GLU A 128 11.45 4.01 -8.86
C GLU A 128 10.66 3.81 -10.17
N HIS A 129 9.81 2.79 -10.22
CA HIS A 129 8.93 2.57 -11.35
C HIS A 129 7.94 3.73 -11.50
N LEU A 130 7.14 4.04 -10.48
CA LEU A 130 6.12 5.08 -10.54
C LEU A 130 6.74 6.45 -10.85
N TRP A 131 7.87 6.78 -10.23
CA TRP A 131 8.63 7.98 -10.53
C TRP A 131 9.09 8.01 -11.99
N GLY A 132 9.72 6.92 -12.47
CA GLY A 132 10.21 6.81 -13.83
C GLY A 132 9.13 6.97 -14.89
N ARG A 133 7.95 6.37 -14.68
CA ARG A 133 6.78 6.50 -15.58
C ARG A 133 6.18 7.91 -15.57
N THR A 134 6.44 8.70 -14.53
CA THR A 134 5.72 9.96 -14.30
C THR A 134 6.57 11.20 -14.56
N TYR A 135 7.77 11.23 -13.99
CA TYR A 135 8.73 12.34 -14.11
C TYR A 135 9.81 12.07 -15.17
N GLY A 136 9.95 10.82 -15.63
CA GLY A 136 10.84 10.46 -16.75
C GLY A 136 10.20 10.60 -18.14
N GLU A 137 8.87 10.75 -18.23
CA GLU A 137 8.15 10.82 -19.50
C GLU A 137 7.69 12.25 -19.85
N PRO A 138 7.75 12.68 -21.13
CA PRO A 138 7.50 14.06 -21.51
C PRO A 138 6.06 14.54 -21.32
N MET A 139 5.07 13.64 -21.34
CA MET A 139 3.64 13.99 -21.48
C MET A 139 2.75 13.44 -20.35
N THR A 140 3.24 13.47 -19.12
CA THR A 140 2.45 13.07 -17.94
C THR A 140 1.62 14.23 -17.39
N SER A 141 0.36 13.95 -17.06
CA SER A 141 -0.56 14.96 -16.51
C SER A 141 -0.16 15.39 -15.09
N ASN A 142 -0.54 16.61 -14.70
CA ASN A 142 -0.36 17.09 -13.33
C ASN A 142 -1.13 16.22 -12.31
N ALA A 143 -2.26 15.62 -12.69
CA ALA A 143 -3.01 14.71 -11.84
C ALA A 143 -2.19 13.45 -11.47
N VAL A 144 -1.55 12.82 -12.45
CA VAL A 144 -0.68 11.65 -12.23
C VAL A 144 0.57 12.04 -11.43
N ARG A 145 1.18 13.20 -11.75
CA ARG A 145 2.32 13.72 -10.98
C ARG A 145 1.98 13.96 -9.52
N ALA A 146 0.82 14.55 -9.24
CA ALA A 146 0.35 14.81 -7.88
C ALA A 146 0.13 13.48 -7.15
N PHE A 147 -0.56 12.51 -7.77
CA PHE A 147 -0.75 11.18 -7.21
C PHE A 147 0.57 10.49 -6.88
N VAL A 148 1.53 10.45 -7.82
CA VAL A 148 2.82 9.79 -7.56
C VAL A 148 3.65 10.52 -6.52
N SER A 149 3.64 11.87 -6.49
CA SER A 149 4.25 12.62 -5.39
C SER A 149 3.64 12.25 -4.04
N GLY A 150 2.31 12.11 -3.96
CA GLY A 150 1.65 11.61 -2.76
C GLY A 150 2.08 10.19 -2.40
N TYR A 151 2.22 9.31 -3.39
CA TYR A 151 2.62 7.92 -3.19
C TYR A 151 4.04 7.79 -2.62
N LEU A 152 4.95 8.67 -3.02
CA LEU A 152 6.30 8.75 -2.41
C LEU A 152 6.23 9.29 -0.97
N VAL A 153 5.32 10.22 -0.70
CA VAL A 153 5.11 10.79 0.65
C VAL A 153 4.51 9.76 1.61
N HIS A 154 3.69 8.84 1.12
CA HIS A 154 3.27 7.68 1.91
C HIS A 154 4.49 6.92 2.47
N ALA A 155 5.43 6.55 1.58
CA ALA A 155 6.65 5.85 1.97
C ALA A 155 7.52 6.64 2.96
N ALA A 156 7.52 7.98 2.87
CA ALA A 156 8.19 8.84 3.84
C ALA A 156 7.59 8.70 5.24
N GLY A 157 6.26 8.61 5.33
CA GLY A 157 5.55 8.37 6.59
C GLY A 157 5.88 7.01 7.18
N ASP A 158 5.74 5.97 6.37
CA ASP A 158 5.93 4.58 6.81
C ASP A 158 7.34 4.28 7.27
N SER A 159 8.35 4.88 6.63
CA SER A 159 9.75 4.70 7.03
C SER A 159 9.95 4.99 8.52
N PHE A 160 9.48 6.15 9.00
CA PHE A 160 9.63 6.53 10.40
C PHE A 160 8.60 5.88 11.31
N ALA A 161 7.36 5.72 10.83
CA ALA A 161 6.29 5.12 11.61
C ALA A 161 6.58 3.65 11.93
N HIS A 162 6.94 2.84 10.94
CA HIS A 162 7.26 1.43 11.15
C HIS A 162 8.50 1.27 12.02
N SER A 163 9.53 2.10 11.83
CA SER A 163 10.67 2.10 12.75
C SER A 163 10.26 2.30 14.20
N TYR A 164 9.26 3.15 14.42
CA TYR A 164 8.75 3.44 15.74
C TYR A 164 7.84 2.33 16.29
N VAL A 165 6.91 1.83 15.47
CA VAL A 165 5.98 0.76 15.86
C VAL A 165 6.74 -0.55 16.10
N ASN A 166 7.66 -0.91 15.20
CA ASN A 166 8.48 -2.12 15.28
C ASN A 166 9.30 -2.19 16.57
N HIS A 167 9.73 -1.05 17.11
CA HIS A 167 10.43 -1.00 18.40
C HIS A 167 9.56 -1.58 19.53
N TYR A 168 8.25 -1.30 19.52
CA TYR A 168 7.34 -1.76 20.56
C TYR A 168 6.63 -3.07 20.21
N SER A 169 6.47 -3.40 18.92
CA SER A 169 5.85 -4.66 18.47
C SER A 169 6.83 -5.82 18.35
N GLY A 170 8.13 -5.54 18.27
CA GLY A 170 9.20 -6.53 18.20
C GLY A 170 9.69 -6.88 16.79
N GLY A 171 9.31 -6.09 15.79
CA GLY A 171 9.71 -6.27 14.39
C GLY A 171 8.60 -5.90 13.42
N GLU A 172 8.80 -6.21 12.14
CA GLU A 172 7.80 -6.04 11.08
C GLU A 172 6.51 -6.79 11.40
N PHE A 173 5.40 -6.34 10.83
CA PHE A 173 4.12 -6.98 11.05
C PHE A 173 4.14 -8.45 10.61
N THR A 174 3.77 -9.32 11.54
CA THR A 174 3.57 -10.73 11.29
C THR A 174 2.39 -11.25 12.09
N PHE A 175 1.65 -12.18 11.49
CA PHE A 175 0.60 -12.91 12.20
C PHE A 175 1.14 -13.98 13.15
N ASP A 176 2.40 -14.38 12.98
CA ASP A 176 3.09 -15.32 13.85
C ASP A 176 4.38 -14.68 14.38
N PRO A 177 4.50 -14.44 15.71
CA PRO A 177 3.51 -14.75 16.73
C PRO A 177 2.31 -13.79 16.71
N ALA A 178 1.13 -14.27 17.11
CA ALA A 178 -0.09 -13.46 17.18
C ALA A 178 0.03 -12.21 18.09
N THR A 179 1.00 -12.21 19.02
CA THR A 179 1.32 -11.07 19.86
C THR A 179 1.90 -9.89 19.08
N ASN A 180 2.68 -10.13 18.02
CA ASN A 180 3.20 -9.05 17.16
C ASN A 180 2.04 -8.31 16.49
N ALA A 181 1.13 -9.06 15.84
CA ALA A 181 -0.06 -8.48 15.21
C ALA A 181 -0.92 -7.66 16.20
N ALA A 182 -1.19 -8.19 17.40
CA ALA A 182 -1.94 -7.45 18.42
C ALA A 182 -1.27 -6.12 18.80
N ARG A 183 0.05 -6.13 19.00
CA ARG A 183 0.83 -4.95 19.40
C ARG A 183 0.80 -3.88 18.32
N HIS A 184 0.99 -4.26 17.06
CA HIS A 184 0.84 -3.36 15.91
C HIS A 184 -0.54 -2.70 15.90
N LEU A 185 -1.62 -3.50 15.90
CA LEU A 185 -2.99 -2.98 15.80
C LEU A 185 -3.33 -1.99 16.91
N VAL A 186 -2.99 -2.35 18.15
CA VAL A 186 -3.28 -1.52 19.33
C VAL A 186 -2.45 -0.25 19.32
N LEU A 187 -1.15 -0.33 19.04
CA LEU A 187 -0.26 0.82 19.04
C LEU A 187 -0.61 1.81 17.93
N GLU A 188 -0.75 1.35 16.69
CA GLU A 188 -1.09 2.19 15.54
C GLU A 188 -2.46 2.82 15.68
N SER A 189 -3.42 2.04 16.20
CA SER A 189 -4.76 2.57 16.46
C SER A 189 -4.76 3.64 17.52
N TYR A 190 -3.98 3.46 18.59
CA TYR A 190 -3.84 4.46 19.63
C TYR A 190 -3.13 5.72 19.13
N LEU A 191 -2.04 5.56 18.38
CA LEU A 191 -1.33 6.67 17.72
C LEU A 191 -2.27 7.48 16.83
N GLY A 192 -3.06 6.82 16.00
CA GLY A 192 -4.07 7.47 15.15
C GLY A 192 -5.17 8.17 15.96
N LYS A 193 -5.63 7.57 17.08
CA LYS A 193 -6.64 8.18 17.96
C LYS A 193 -6.15 9.46 18.64
N ARG A 194 -4.84 9.55 18.89
CA ARG A 194 -4.16 10.72 19.47
C ARG A 194 -3.58 11.67 18.42
N ALA A 195 -3.76 11.39 17.12
CA ALA A 195 -3.21 12.22 16.05
C ALA A 195 -3.94 13.55 15.87
N PRO A 196 -3.23 14.65 15.53
CA PRO A 196 -3.86 15.89 15.10
C PRO A 196 -4.90 15.62 14.00
N THR A 197 -6.13 16.00 14.28
CA THR A 197 -7.23 15.82 13.35
C THR A 197 -7.26 16.99 12.38
N GLU A 198 -7.14 16.70 11.08
CA GLU A 198 -7.46 17.65 10.03
C GLU A 198 -8.95 17.54 9.67
N ALA A 199 -9.52 18.61 9.12
CA ALA A 199 -10.86 18.56 8.53
C ALA A 199 -10.93 17.47 7.45
N HIS A 200 -12.12 17.00 7.10
CA HIS A 200 -12.31 16.03 6.03
C HIS A 200 -11.75 16.57 4.70
N LEU A 201 -10.53 16.16 4.35
CA LEU A 201 -9.84 16.59 3.14
C LEU A 201 -10.13 15.62 2.01
N PRO A 202 -10.70 16.07 0.88
CA PRO A 202 -11.11 15.18 -0.20
C PRO A 202 -9.89 14.54 -0.89
N ALA A 203 -9.99 13.24 -1.12
CA ALA A 203 -9.09 12.47 -1.96
C ALA A 203 -9.86 11.90 -3.16
N SER A 204 -9.26 11.91 -4.34
CA SER A 204 -9.89 11.41 -5.57
C SER A 204 -8.83 10.89 -6.53
N ILE A 205 -9.18 9.84 -7.27
CA ILE A 205 -8.35 9.29 -8.35
C ILE A 205 -8.79 9.76 -9.74
N ASP A 206 -9.74 10.70 -9.88
CA ASP A 206 -10.22 11.03 -11.23
C ASP A 206 -9.08 11.59 -12.09
N GLY A 207 -8.94 11.06 -13.31
CA GLY A 207 -7.84 11.38 -14.21
C GLY A 207 -6.53 10.62 -13.94
N VAL A 208 -6.54 9.65 -13.03
CA VAL A 208 -5.39 8.80 -12.66
C VAL A 208 -5.70 7.30 -12.79
N GLU A 209 -6.96 6.92 -13.02
CA GLU A 209 -7.43 5.53 -13.09
C GLU A 209 -6.70 4.70 -14.15
N ASP A 210 -6.54 5.26 -15.36
CA ASP A 210 -5.80 4.62 -16.45
C ASP A 210 -4.29 4.48 -16.16
N PHE A 211 -3.74 5.33 -15.28
CA PHE A 211 -2.35 5.20 -14.81
C PHE A 211 -2.24 4.08 -13.78
N ILE A 212 -3.11 4.04 -12.76
CA ILE A 212 -3.16 2.95 -11.77
C ILE A 212 -3.37 1.60 -12.47
N TYR A 213 -4.29 1.53 -13.44
CA TYR A 213 -4.52 0.31 -14.22
C TYR A 213 -3.24 -0.17 -14.92
N ARG A 214 -2.58 0.70 -15.69
CA ARG A 214 -1.44 0.29 -16.53
C ARG A 214 -0.16 0.03 -15.74
N GLU A 215 0.10 0.84 -14.71
CA GLU A 215 1.39 0.87 -14.01
C GLU A 215 1.32 0.21 -12.63
N MET A 216 0.17 -0.32 -12.22
CA MET A 216 0.03 -1.04 -10.94
C MET A 216 -0.79 -2.33 -11.03
N ILE A 217 -1.65 -2.51 -12.05
CA ILE A 217 -2.58 -3.66 -12.12
C ILE A 217 -2.29 -4.60 -13.30
N ASP A 218 -2.12 -4.05 -14.50
CA ASP A 218 -2.12 -4.80 -15.76
C ASP A 218 -0.75 -5.43 -16.08
N ALA A 219 -0.43 -6.53 -15.41
CA ALA A 219 0.84 -7.24 -15.57
C ALA A 219 0.87 -8.12 -16.84
N ARG A 220 0.80 -7.48 -18.01
CA ARG A 220 0.92 -8.16 -19.31
C ARG A 220 2.34 -8.67 -19.58
N PRO A 221 2.50 -9.70 -20.43
CA PRO A 221 3.82 -10.15 -20.87
C PRO A 221 4.69 -9.00 -21.39
N GLY A 222 5.91 -8.90 -20.86
CA GLY A 222 6.89 -7.87 -21.26
C GLY A 222 6.77 -6.53 -20.53
N THR A 223 5.81 -6.37 -19.60
CA THR A 223 5.75 -5.17 -18.75
C THR A 223 6.67 -5.30 -17.53
N ALA A 224 7.00 -4.15 -16.92
CA ALA A 224 7.73 -4.11 -15.65
C ALA A 224 6.97 -4.83 -14.53
N LEU A 225 5.64 -4.71 -14.52
CA LEU A 225 4.77 -5.38 -13.55
C LEU A 225 4.97 -6.89 -13.59
N GLN A 226 4.84 -7.50 -14.76
CA GLN A 226 4.97 -8.96 -14.92
C GLN A 226 6.38 -9.47 -14.61
N ALA A 227 7.41 -8.72 -15.00
CA ALA A 227 8.79 -9.18 -14.89
C ALA A 227 9.40 -8.96 -13.50
N ARG A 228 8.94 -7.95 -12.76
CA ARG A 228 9.72 -7.40 -11.64
C ARG A 228 8.93 -6.94 -10.42
N LEU A 229 7.73 -6.40 -10.60
CA LEU A 229 7.03 -5.69 -9.52
C LEU A 229 5.89 -6.53 -8.94
N LEU A 230 4.96 -6.96 -9.79
CA LEU A 230 3.82 -7.77 -9.40
C LEU A 230 4.20 -9.26 -9.43
N ILE A 231 5.09 -9.64 -8.51
CA ILE A 231 5.59 -11.00 -8.35
C ILE A 231 5.27 -11.52 -6.96
N SER A 232 5.03 -12.83 -6.85
CA SER A 232 4.81 -13.48 -5.56
C SER A 232 6.14 -13.77 -4.86
N GLY A 233 6.24 -13.45 -3.57
CA GLY A 233 7.27 -13.97 -2.68
C GLY A 233 7.03 -15.45 -2.31
N GLU A 234 7.54 -15.89 -1.16
CA GLU A 234 7.33 -17.26 -0.64
C GLU A 234 5.88 -17.53 -0.22
N THR A 235 5.15 -16.47 0.15
CA THR A 235 3.71 -16.50 0.39
C THR A 235 2.97 -16.47 -0.96
N ARG A 236 1.79 -17.08 -1.03
CA ARG A 236 0.93 -17.08 -2.23
C ARG A 236 -0.06 -15.90 -2.12
N PRO A 237 0.26 -14.68 -2.59
CA PRO A 237 -0.57 -13.53 -2.35
C PRO A 237 -1.94 -13.64 -3.04
N LEU A 238 -2.99 -13.28 -2.30
CA LEU A 238 -4.38 -13.22 -2.78
C LEU A 238 -4.68 -11.81 -3.32
N SER A 239 -3.92 -11.37 -4.32
CA SER A 239 -4.10 -10.08 -5.00
C SER A 239 -4.88 -10.26 -6.32
N ILE A 240 -5.97 -9.49 -6.52
CA ILE A 240 -6.75 -9.50 -7.77
C ILE A 240 -5.86 -9.18 -8.98
N PRO A 241 -5.07 -8.08 -8.97
CA PRO A 241 -4.10 -7.79 -10.02
C PRO A 241 -3.20 -8.97 -10.37
N LEU A 242 -2.58 -9.61 -9.37
CA LEU A 242 -1.62 -10.69 -9.62
C LEU A 242 -2.30 -11.94 -10.16
N VAL A 243 -3.36 -12.40 -9.49
CA VAL A 243 -4.06 -13.65 -9.83
C VAL A 243 -4.61 -13.57 -11.24
N PHE A 244 -5.31 -12.48 -11.57
CA PHE A 244 -5.96 -12.37 -12.87
C PHE A 244 -5.00 -11.99 -14.00
N SER A 245 -3.94 -11.22 -13.75
CA SER A 245 -2.89 -11.01 -14.78
C SER A 245 -2.12 -12.28 -15.09
N SER A 246 -1.86 -13.12 -14.08
CA SER A 246 -1.22 -14.43 -14.26
C SER A 246 -2.11 -15.39 -15.05
N LEU A 247 -3.41 -15.41 -14.72
CA LEU A 247 -4.40 -16.20 -15.46
C LEU A 247 -4.50 -15.73 -16.91
N ARG A 248 -4.65 -14.43 -17.14
CA ARG A 248 -4.69 -13.82 -18.47
C ARG A 248 -3.49 -14.25 -19.31
N THR A 249 -2.28 -14.12 -18.78
CA THR A 249 -1.04 -14.52 -19.46
C THR A 249 -1.05 -16.01 -19.85
N ARG A 250 -1.56 -16.89 -18.98
CA ARG A 250 -1.72 -18.31 -19.32
C ARG A 250 -2.73 -18.52 -20.45
N LEU A 251 -3.88 -17.85 -20.40
CA LEU A 251 -4.89 -17.94 -21.45
C LEU A 251 -4.36 -17.44 -22.79
N GLU A 252 -3.55 -16.38 -22.80
CA GLU A 252 -2.87 -15.91 -24.00
C GLU A 252 -1.90 -16.96 -24.55
N GLY A 253 -1.12 -17.62 -23.68
CA GLY A 253 -0.25 -18.73 -24.08
C GLY A 253 -1.01 -19.89 -24.73
N GLU A 254 -2.20 -20.22 -24.23
CA GLU A 254 -3.09 -21.23 -24.82
C GLU A 254 -3.59 -20.82 -26.21
N VAL A 255 -4.02 -19.56 -26.37
CA VAL A 255 -4.47 -19.01 -27.65
C VAL A 255 -3.32 -19.01 -28.66
N ALA A 256 -2.14 -18.53 -28.26
CA ALA A 256 -0.95 -18.48 -29.11
C ALA A 256 -0.48 -19.88 -29.53
N SER A 257 -0.50 -20.86 -28.62
CA SER A 257 -0.16 -22.25 -28.91
C SER A 257 -1.11 -22.87 -29.94
N TYR A 258 -2.41 -22.58 -29.83
CA TYR A 258 -3.39 -22.99 -30.83
C TYR A 258 -3.14 -22.33 -32.19
N GLU A 259 -2.87 -21.03 -32.22
CA GLU A 259 -2.63 -20.30 -33.48
C GLU A 259 -1.38 -20.82 -34.20
N ALA A 260 -0.29 -21.04 -33.48
CA ALA A 260 0.92 -21.67 -34.02
C ALA A 260 0.64 -23.09 -34.52
N GLY A 261 -0.11 -23.89 -33.75
CA GLY A 261 -0.52 -25.23 -34.15
C GLY A 261 -1.41 -25.23 -35.40
N LEU A 262 -2.28 -24.24 -35.54
CA LEU A 262 -3.17 -24.10 -36.68
C LEU A 262 -2.41 -23.67 -37.95
N ALA A 263 -1.42 -22.78 -37.80
CA ALA A 263 -0.56 -22.31 -38.88
C ALA A 263 0.36 -23.42 -39.42
N ALA A 264 0.80 -24.34 -38.56
CA ALA A 264 1.64 -25.48 -38.93
C ALA A 264 0.89 -26.61 -39.67
N ARG A 265 -0.43 -26.51 -39.83
CA ARG A 265 -1.30 -27.55 -40.41
C ARG A 265 -1.97 -27.08 -41.69
N SER A 266 -2.24 -28.02 -42.60
CA SER A 266 -2.93 -27.77 -43.87
C SER A 266 -3.99 -28.84 -44.20
N GLY A 267 -4.90 -28.50 -45.12
CA GLY A 267 -5.94 -29.40 -45.61
C GLY A 267 -6.88 -29.91 -44.51
N LEU A 268 -7.24 -31.21 -44.58
CA LEU A 268 -8.16 -31.84 -43.63
C LEU A 268 -7.63 -31.83 -42.18
N SER A 269 -6.31 -31.91 -41.98
CA SER A 269 -5.70 -31.85 -40.64
C SER A 269 -5.98 -30.51 -39.95
N GLN A 270 -6.01 -29.43 -40.72
CA GLN A 270 -6.30 -28.08 -40.23
C GLN A 270 -7.78 -27.92 -39.85
N VAL A 271 -8.69 -28.48 -40.65
CA VAL A 271 -10.14 -28.45 -40.37
C VAL A 271 -10.46 -29.22 -39.08
N TRP A 272 -9.93 -30.43 -38.93
CA TRP A 272 -10.12 -31.22 -37.71
C TRP A 272 -9.57 -30.53 -36.48
N TYR A 273 -8.38 -29.91 -36.60
CA TYR A 273 -7.78 -29.16 -35.51
C TYR A 273 -8.65 -27.97 -35.07
N ARG A 274 -9.24 -27.20 -36.02
CA ARG A 274 -10.20 -26.13 -35.70
C ARG A 274 -11.45 -26.66 -35.02
N MET A 275 -12.02 -27.78 -35.48
CA MET A 275 -13.23 -28.35 -34.87
C MET A 275 -12.97 -28.86 -33.45
N ALA A 276 -11.82 -29.48 -33.21
CA ALA A 276 -11.47 -30.05 -31.91
C ALA A 276 -11.11 -28.97 -30.87
N HIS A 277 -10.37 -27.93 -31.26
CA HIS A 277 -9.81 -26.95 -30.33
C HIS A 277 -10.47 -25.56 -30.40
N GLY A 278 -11.17 -25.24 -31.49
CA GLY A 278 -11.77 -23.93 -31.74
C GLY A 278 -12.73 -23.46 -30.64
N PRO A 279 -13.67 -24.29 -30.13
CA PRO A 279 -14.55 -23.87 -29.04
C PRO A 279 -13.80 -23.49 -27.76
N ARG A 280 -12.76 -24.25 -27.39
CA ARG A 280 -11.91 -23.96 -26.22
C ARG A 280 -11.20 -22.62 -26.39
N VAL A 281 -10.61 -22.36 -27.56
CA VAL A 281 -9.86 -21.12 -27.83
C VAL A 281 -10.78 -19.91 -27.90
N ALA A 282 -11.97 -20.07 -28.50
CA ALA A 282 -12.99 -19.02 -28.50
C ALA A 282 -13.40 -18.65 -27.07
N TYR A 283 -13.55 -19.64 -26.19
CA TYR A 283 -13.80 -19.41 -24.77
C TYR A 283 -12.61 -18.70 -24.09
N CYS A 284 -11.37 -19.14 -24.31
CA CYS A 284 -10.19 -18.45 -23.76
C CYS A 284 -10.12 -16.98 -24.17
N ARG A 285 -10.41 -16.64 -25.44
CA ARG A 285 -10.41 -15.25 -25.91
C ARG A 285 -11.47 -14.40 -25.19
N ARG A 286 -12.68 -14.91 -25.02
CA ARG A 286 -13.73 -14.21 -24.25
C ARG A 286 -13.33 -14.03 -22.79
N TRP A 287 -12.74 -15.06 -22.20
CA TRP A 287 -12.25 -15.02 -20.83
C TRP A 287 -11.12 -13.99 -20.64
N ILE A 288 -10.22 -13.86 -21.62
CA ILE A 288 -9.23 -12.76 -21.65
C ILE A 288 -9.94 -11.41 -21.68
N ASP A 289 -10.94 -11.22 -22.56
CA ASP A 289 -11.70 -9.96 -22.62
C ASP A 289 -12.41 -9.63 -21.29
N ASP A 290 -12.90 -10.65 -20.56
CA ASP A 290 -13.51 -10.51 -19.24
C ASP A 290 -12.51 -10.05 -18.18
N ILE A 291 -11.32 -10.65 -18.17
CA ILE A 291 -10.22 -10.26 -17.29
C ILE A 291 -9.79 -8.82 -17.57
N ASP A 292 -9.63 -8.44 -18.85
CA ASP A 292 -9.24 -7.10 -19.25
C ASP A 292 -10.25 -6.04 -18.78
N ARG A 293 -11.55 -6.31 -18.96
CA ARG A 293 -12.60 -5.42 -18.47
C ARG A 293 -12.62 -5.30 -16.95
N GLY A 294 -12.46 -6.43 -16.25
CA GLY A 294 -12.51 -6.45 -14.79
C GLY A 294 -11.31 -5.75 -14.16
N LEU A 295 -10.09 -6.06 -14.61
CA LEU A 295 -8.88 -5.38 -14.15
C LEU A 295 -8.93 -3.87 -14.45
N LYS A 296 -9.51 -3.46 -15.58
CA LYS A 296 -9.66 -2.04 -15.90
C LYS A 296 -10.67 -1.31 -15.01
N ALA A 297 -11.68 -2.01 -14.49
CA ALA A 297 -12.64 -1.44 -13.54
C ALA A 297 -12.11 -1.41 -12.09
N TRP A 298 -11.03 -2.12 -11.81
CA TRP A 298 -10.51 -2.30 -10.44
C TRP A 298 -10.02 -1.02 -9.74
N PRO A 299 -9.37 -0.04 -10.39
CA PRO A 299 -8.96 1.21 -9.74
C PRO A 299 -10.10 1.95 -9.03
N GLU A 300 -11.25 2.08 -9.71
CA GLU A 300 -12.43 2.76 -9.18
C GLU A 300 -13.01 2.01 -7.97
N VAL A 301 -13.09 0.68 -8.08
CA VAL A 301 -13.57 -0.16 -6.98
C VAL A 301 -12.64 -0.03 -5.78
N SER A 302 -11.33 -0.11 -5.97
CA SER A 302 -10.37 0.02 -4.88
C SER A 302 -10.44 1.41 -4.23
N ALA A 303 -10.62 2.47 -5.02
CA ALA A 303 -10.79 3.82 -4.47
C ALA A 303 -12.08 3.96 -3.64
N GLU A 304 -13.21 3.44 -4.11
CA GLU A 304 -14.49 3.48 -3.36
C GLU A 304 -14.40 2.68 -2.06
N VAL A 305 -13.73 1.53 -2.14
CA VAL A 305 -13.42 0.64 -1.02
C VAL A 305 -12.56 1.36 0.03
N ALA A 306 -11.45 1.95 -0.40
CA ALA A 306 -10.56 2.69 0.47
C ALA A 306 -11.30 3.91 1.07
N ALA A 307 -12.07 4.66 0.27
CA ALA A 307 -12.87 5.80 0.74
C ALA A 307 -13.81 5.43 1.89
N GLY A 308 -14.49 4.28 1.78
CA GLY A 308 -15.43 3.80 2.80
C GLY A 308 -14.80 3.21 4.06
N VAL A 309 -13.52 2.80 4.01
CA VAL A 309 -12.89 1.99 5.08
C VAL A 309 -11.64 2.64 5.69
N LEU A 310 -10.88 3.39 4.92
CA LEU A 310 -9.52 3.83 5.26
C LEU A 310 -9.39 5.34 5.48
N TYR A 311 -9.99 6.16 4.60
CA TYR A 311 -9.78 7.61 4.64
C TYR A 311 -10.37 8.28 5.88
N TYR A 312 -11.52 7.80 6.38
CA TYR A 312 -12.25 8.44 7.47
C TYR A 312 -12.78 7.40 8.47
N PRO A 313 -11.95 6.92 9.41
CA PRO A 313 -12.33 5.87 10.37
C PRO A 313 -13.48 6.28 11.31
N GLU A 314 -13.76 7.59 11.48
CA GLU A 314 -14.91 8.08 12.24
C GLU A 314 -16.22 8.11 11.42
N HIS A 315 -16.12 7.90 10.10
CA HIS A 315 -17.24 7.95 9.15
C HIS A 315 -17.22 6.75 8.20
N LEU A 316 -16.94 5.57 8.74
CA LEU A 316 -16.88 4.32 7.97
C LEU A 316 -18.19 4.04 7.21
N ASP A 317 -18.17 4.19 5.88
CA ASP A 317 -19.23 3.68 5.00
C ASP A 317 -18.91 2.24 4.57
N THR A 318 -18.85 1.35 5.55
CA THR A 318 -18.69 -0.10 5.31
C THR A 318 -19.80 -0.67 4.41
N SER A 319 -20.97 -0.01 4.39
CA SER A 319 -22.10 -0.41 3.55
C SER A 319 -21.91 -0.02 2.08
N GLY A 320 -21.27 1.13 1.81
CA GLY A 320 -20.83 1.59 0.50
C GLY A 320 -19.74 0.71 -0.07
N ALA A 321 -18.63 0.53 0.67
CA ALA A 321 -17.51 -0.33 0.26
C ALA A 321 -17.97 -1.76 -0.07
N LYS A 322 -18.85 -2.32 0.77
CA LYS A 322 -19.52 -3.61 0.50
C LYS A 322 -20.30 -3.62 -0.81
N ARG A 323 -21.07 -2.58 -1.08
CA ARG A 323 -21.90 -2.47 -2.29
C ARG A 323 -21.02 -2.39 -3.54
N ALA A 324 -19.92 -1.65 -3.49
CA ALA A 324 -18.94 -1.53 -4.58
C ALA A 324 -18.42 -2.92 -4.99
N LEU A 325 -18.04 -3.75 -4.01
CA LEU A 325 -17.52 -5.10 -4.25
C LEU A 325 -18.59 -6.08 -4.72
N GLU A 326 -19.79 -6.02 -4.14
CA GLU A 326 -20.91 -6.84 -4.59
C GLU A 326 -21.26 -6.54 -6.06
N GLU A 327 -21.16 -5.27 -6.45
CA GLU A 327 -21.35 -4.82 -7.81
C GLU A 327 -20.23 -5.26 -8.73
N TYR A 328 -18.97 -5.06 -8.33
CA TYR A 328 -17.80 -5.53 -9.05
C TYR A 328 -17.85 -7.03 -9.28
N ALA A 329 -18.16 -7.81 -8.24
CA ALA A 329 -18.20 -9.25 -8.38
C ALA A 329 -19.26 -9.71 -9.35
N ARG A 330 -20.47 -9.14 -9.24
CA ARG A 330 -21.59 -9.42 -10.13
C ARG A 330 -21.29 -9.06 -11.58
N LYS A 331 -20.57 -7.96 -11.83
CA LYS A 331 -20.28 -7.45 -13.18
C LYS A 331 -19.03 -8.06 -13.81
N HIS A 332 -18.04 -8.43 -12.99
CA HIS A 332 -16.68 -8.75 -13.45
C HIS A 332 -16.14 -10.03 -12.83
N LEU A 333 -15.99 -10.10 -11.51
CA LEU A 333 -15.20 -11.18 -10.86
C LEU A 333 -15.62 -12.59 -11.29
N TRP A 334 -16.93 -12.85 -11.43
CA TRP A 334 -17.41 -14.16 -11.85
C TRP A 334 -17.00 -14.52 -13.29
N SER A 335 -17.13 -13.59 -14.24
CA SER A 335 -16.70 -13.86 -15.61
C SER A 335 -15.18 -13.91 -15.73
N MET A 336 -14.46 -13.09 -14.94
CA MET A 336 -13.01 -13.18 -14.78
C MET A 336 -12.56 -14.53 -14.19
N ALA A 337 -13.39 -15.20 -13.38
CA ALA A 337 -13.13 -16.55 -12.88
C ALA A 337 -13.57 -17.66 -13.87
N GLY A 338 -14.06 -17.30 -15.06
CA GLY A 338 -14.45 -18.22 -16.13
C GLY A 338 -15.94 -18.60 -16.12
N ALA A 339 -16.79 -17.93 -15.36
CA ALA A 339 -18.23 -18.16 -15.45
C ALA A 339 -18.77 -17.66 -16.82
N PRO A 340 -19.63 -18.44 -17.52
CA PRO A 340 -20.25 -17.97 -18.77
C PRO A 340 -21.15 -16.75 -18.55
N ASP A 341 -21.13 -15.81 -19.49
CA ASP A 341 -22.04 -14.66 -19.53
C ASP A 341 -23.51 -15.12 -19.46
N GLY A 342 -24.23 -14.69 -18.42
CA GLY A 342 -25.64 -15.04 -18.19
C GLY A 342 -25.91 -16.13 -17.16
N ALA A 343 -24.87 -16.84 -16.69
CA ALA A 343 -24.99 -17.78 -15.57
C ALA A 343 -24.95 -17.03 -14.23
N VAL A 344 -26.08 -16.48 -13.78
CA VAL A 344 -26.18 -15.89 -12.43
C VAL A 344 -26.15 -17.02 -11.38
N ALA A 345 -25.00 -17.21 -10.73
CA ALA A 345 -24.82 -17.69 -9.34
C ALA A 345 -25.61 -18.94 -8.87
N VAL A 346 -25.74 -20.02 -9.66
CA VAL A 346 -26.43 -21.24 -9.18
C VAL A 346 -25.52 -22.44 -8.90
N ALA A 347 -24.30 -22.50 -9.40
CA ALA A 347 -23.28 -23.42 -8.90
C ALA A 347 -21.94 -22.96 -9.45
N TYR A 348 -21.01 -22.56 -8.59
CA TYR A 348 -19.61 -22.42 -8.99
C TYR A 348 -19.07 -23.84 -9.22
N LEU A 349 -19.27 -24.36 -10.43
CA LEU A 349 -18.35 -25.32 -10.99
C LEU A 349 -17.52 -24.51 -11.98
N PRO A 350 -16.20 -24.33 -11.77
CA PRO A 350 -15.32 -23.94 -12.85
C PRO A 350 -15.68 -24.83 -14.05
N SER A 351 -15.97 -24.22 -15.20
CA SER A 351 -16.37 -24.98 -16.38
C SER A 351 -15.37 -26.13 -16.60
N GLN A 352 -15.79 -27.26 -17.18
CA GLN A 352 -14.84 -28.35 -17.48
C GLN A 352 -13.63 -27.85 -18.30
N ILE A 353 -13.82 -26.76 -19.05
CA ILE A 353 -12.77 -26.05 -19.78
C ILE A 353 -11.81 -25.34 -18.81
N ALA A 354 -12.31 -24.60 -17.83
CA ALA A 354 -11.49 -23.96 -16.79
C ALA A 354 -10.66 -24.99 -16.01
N ARG A 355 -11.26 -26.11 -15.56
CA ARG A 355 -10.53 -27.17 -14.84
C ARG A 355 -9.43 -27.83 -15.67
N ALA A 356 -9.60 -27.88 -16.99
CA ALA A 356 -8.61 -28.47 -17.90
C ALA A 356 -7.45 -27.52 -18.23
N ILE A 357 -7.60 -26.21 -17.98
CA ILE A 357 -6.61 -25.17 -18.29
C ILE A 357 -5.86 -24.73 -17.04
N LEU A 358 -6.55 -24.66 -15.90
CA LEU A 358 -6.01 -24.13 -14.65
C LEU A 358 -5.26 -25.22 -13.87
N PRO A 359 -3.98 -24.99 -13.50
CA PRO A 359 -3.33 -25.77 -12.46
C PRO A 359 -4.02 -25.58 -11.11
N GLU A 360 -3.84 -26.58 -10.26
CA GLU A 360 -4.44 -26.65 -8.93
C GLU A 360 -4.22 -25.39 -8.09
N ALA A 361 -3.01 -24.85 -8.08
CA ALA A 361 -2.69 -23.67 -7.28
C ALA A 361 -3.50 -22.41 -7.68
N ILE A 362 -3.78 -22.21 -8.97
CA ILE A 362 -4.62 -21.07 -9.42
C ILE A 362 -6.09 -21.35 -9.10
N ARG A 363 -6.52 -22.61 -9.20
CA ARG A 363 -7.88 -23.02 -8.85
C ARG A 363 -8.16 -22.78 -7.36
N GLU A 364 -7.24 -23.17 -6.48
CA GLU A 364 -7.32 -22.92 -5.04
C GLU A 364 -7.41 -21.43 -4.72
N GLN A 365 -6.63 -20.58 -5.41
CA GLN A 365 -6.69 -19.12 -5.22
C GLN A 365 -8.01 -18.52 -5.68
N LEU A 366 -8.54 -18.97 -6.83
CA LEU A 366 -9.84 -18.53 -7.33
C LEU A 366 -10.98 -19.00 -6.41
N GLU A 367 -10.91 -20.25 -5.92
CA GLU A 367 -11.85 -20.78 -4.92
C GLU A 367 -11.77 -19.99 -3.61
N ALA A 368 -10.57 -19.69 -3.12
CA ALA A 368 -10.38 -18.87 -1.93
C ALA A 368 -10.99 -17.47 -2.09
N LEU A 369 -10.69 -16.77 -3.19
CA LEU A 369 -11.28 -15.46 -3.52
C LEU A 369 -12.82 -15.48 -3.61
N VAL A 370 -13.42 -16.66 -3.81
CA VAL A 370 -14.85 -16.84 -4.05
C VAL A 370 -15.61 -17.41 -2.83
N GLU A 371 -14.98 -18.29 -2.04
CA GLU A 371 -15.69 -19.19 -1.10
C GLU A 371 -15.35 -18.99 0.38
N ALA A 372 -14.18 -18.46 0.76
CA ALA A 372 -13.83 -18.44 2.19
C ALA A 372 -14.57 -17.31 2.94
N PRO A 373 -15.17 -17.57 4.13
CA PRO A 373 -15.62 -16.51 5.02
C PRO A 373 -14.46 -16.02 5.90
N PHE A 374 -14.28 -14.70 6.01
CA PHE A 374 -13.23 -14.01 6.81
C PHE A 374 -12.98 -14.56 8.21
N GLU A 375 -14.02 -15.02 8.92
CA GLU A 375 -13.89 -15.63 10.25
C GLU A 375 -13.01 -16.88 10.28
N ALA A 376 -12.99 -17.67 9.21
CA ALA A 376 -12.20 -18.89 9.13
C ALA A 376 -10.71 -18.59 8.88
N LEU A 377 -10.41 -17.52 8.13
CA LEU A 377 -9.04 -17.09 7.83
C LEU A 377 -8.44 -16.37 9.05
N LEU A 378 -9.12 -15.37 9.60
CA LEU A 378 -8.66 -14.62 10.79
C LEU A 378 -8.36 -15.54 11.97
N LYS A 379 -9.26 -16.48 12.26
CA LYS A 379 -9.08 -17.41 13.37
C LYS A 379 -7.93 -18.40 13.13
N ALA A 380 -7.68 -18.78 11.87
CA ALA A 380 -6.61 -19.71 11.52
C ALA A 380 -5.22 -19.03 11.50
N THR A 381 -5.15 -17.74 11.15
CA THR A 381 -3.88 -17.01 11.03
C THR A 381 -3.52 -16.24 12.30
N THR A 382 -4.48 -15.64 12.98
CA THR A 382 -4.23 -14.72 14.10
C THR A 382 -4.63 -15.30 15.46
N SER A 383 -5.34 -16.44 15.45
CA SER A 383 -6.09 -16.95 16.61
C SER A 383 -7.18 -16.01 17.15
N MET A 384 -7.43 -14.87 16.51
CA MET A 384 -8.45 -13.88 16.88
C MET A 384 -9.63 -13.92 15.91
N ASN A 385 -10.81 -13.53 16.37
CA ASN A 385 -12.00 -13.38 15.53
C ASN A 385 -12.22 -11.91 15.10
N SER A 386 -13.21 -11.66 14.23
CA SER A 386 -13.43 -10.31 13.69
C SER A 386 -13.87 -9.27 14.72
N ASP A 387 -14.52 -9.69 15.81
CA ASP A 387 -14.96 -8.79 16.88
C ASP A 387 -13.76 -8.37 17.74
N GLU A 388 -12.86 -9.29 18.06
CA GLU A 388 -11.60 -8.99 18.76
C GLU A 388 -10.73 -8.01 17.97
N TRP A 389 -10.58 -8.24 16.66
CA TRP A 389 -9.88 -7.32 15.76
C TRP A 389 -10.50 -5.92 15.73
N ARG A 390 -11.84 -5.85 15.60
CA ARG A 390 -12.56 -4.57 15.60
C ARG A 390 -12.38 -3.82 16.92
N ASP A 391 -12.35 -4.56 18.03
CA ASP A 391 -12.20 -4.00 19.36
C ASP A 391 -10.80 -3.42 19.58
N TYR A 392 -9.73 -4.08 19.10
CA TYR A 392 -8.38 -3.52 19.11
C TYR A 392 -8.25 -2.25 18.27
N LEU A 393 -8.92 -2.19 17.10
CA LEU A 393 -8.87 -1.02 16.23
C LEU A 393 -9.67 0.17 16.77
N SER A 394 -10.81 -0.09 17.41
CA SER A 394 -11.78 0.93 17.83
C SER A 394 -11.55 1.41 19.26
N ASN A 395 -11.10 0.51 20.14
CA ASN A 395 -10.89 0.75 21.57
C ASN A 395 -9.46 0.35 22.02
N PRO A 396 -8.41 0.78 21.30
CA PRO A 396 -7.03 0.35 21.59
C PRO A 396 -6.59 0.66 23.03
N GLU A 397 -7.07 1.76 23.61
CA GLU A 397 -6.78 2.18 24.98
C GLU A 397 -7.18 1.15 26.04
N LEU A 398 -8.24 0.35 25.79
CA LEU A 398 -8.72 -0.66 26.73
C LEU A 398 -7.83 -1.91 26.75
N HIS A 399 -6.97 -2.05 25.73
CA HIS A 399 -6.12 -3.21 25.52
C HIS A 399 -4.63 -2.87 25.61
N PHE A 400 -4.27 -1.59 25.57
CA PHE A 400 -2.90 -1.11 25.48
C PHE A 400 -1.98 -1.76 26.53
N ASP A 401 -2.27 -1.59 27.83
CA ASP A 401 -1.41 -2.16 28.87
C ASP A 401 -1.32 -3.68 28.79
N ARG A 402 -2.44 -4.36 28.48
CA ARG A 402 -2.46 -5.83 28.40
C ARG A 402 -1.59 -6.36 27.26
N VAL A 403 -1.60 -5.66 26.12
CA VAL A 403 -0.94 -6.07 24.89
C VAL A 403 0.52 -5.61 24.86
N MET A 404 0.82 -4.44 25.44
CA MET A 404 2.13 -3.79 25.36
C MET A 404 3.06 -4.08 26.56
N ASP A 405 2.55 -4.64 27.67
CA ASP A 405 3.36 -4.96 28.86
C ASP A 405 4.36 -6.13 28.65
N ARG A 406 5.32 -6.27 29.57
CA ARG A 406 6.46 -7.22 29.55
C ARG A 406 6.03 -8.68 29.60
N GLY A 407 4.88 -8.99 30.19
CA GLY A 407 4.41 -10.38 30.37
C GLY A 407 3.97 -11.09 29.08
N THR A 408 3.79 -10.34 27.99
CA THR A 408 3.32 -10.81 26.67
C THR A 408 4.30 -10.46 25.55
N ALA A 409 5.43 -9.83 25.87
CA ALA A 409 6.39 -9.32 24.90
C ALA A 409 7.18 -10.45 24.22
N GLN A 410 7.28 -10.38 22.90
CA GLN A 410 8.33 -11.08 22.14
C GLN A 410 9.70 -10.58 22.63
N GLU A 411 10.74 -11.41 22.62
CA GLU A 411 12.07 -11.05 23.18
C GLU A 411 12.65 -9.73 22.63
N THR A 412 12.26 -9.34 21.41
CA THR A 412 12.69 -8.13 20.71
C THR A 412 11.78 -6.92 20.92
N ALA A 413 10.61 -7.08 21.52
CA ALA A 413 9.61 -6.02 21.69
C ALA A 413 9.86 -5.20 22.96
N GLN A 414 9.90 -3.86 22.83
CA GLN A 414 9.93 -2.98 23.98
C GLN A 414 8.56 -2.91 24.66
N ALA A 415 8.54 -3.16 25.96
CA ALA A 415 7.33 -3.01 26.76
C ALA A 415 7.12 -1.56 27.21
N VAL A 416 5.86 -1.13 27.24
CA VAL A 416 5.46 0.20 27.66
C VAL A 416 4.01 0.17 28.16
N SER A 417 3.70 0.93 29.22
CA SER A 417 2.33 1.16 29.65
C SER A 417 1.74 2.38 28.96
N LEU A 418 0.42 2.49 28.90
CA LEU A 418 -0.30 3.60 28.29
C LEU A 418 0.09 4.93 28.92
N LYS A 419 0.20 4.96 30.26
CA LYS A 419 0.68 6.12 31.01
C LYS A 419 2.08 6.56 30.57
N ILE A 420 3.04 5.64 30.58
CA ILE A 420 4.43 5.95 30.19
C ILE A 420 4.45 6.40 28.72
N PHE A 421 3.70 5.73 27.86
CA PHE A 421 3.61 6.07 26.45
C PHE A 421 3.07 7.50 26.23
N ASN A 422 1.99 7.88 26.91
CA ASN A 422 1.43 9.23 26.78
C ASN A 422 2.44 10.30 27.22
N HIS A 423 3.01 10.16 28.42
CA HIS A 423 3.87 11.17 29.00
C HIS A 423 5.23 11.26 28.29
N GLU A 424 5.88 10.11 28.08
CA GLU A 424 7.27 10.07 27.61
C GLU A 424 7.39 10.06 26.09
N GLN A 425 6.36 9.58 25.36
CA GLN A 425 6.44 9.46 23.91
C GLN A 425 5.55 10.45 23.16
N LEU A 426 4.33 10.67 23.65
CA LEU A 426 3.37 11.55 22.98
C LEU A 426 3.41 12.99 23.50
N GLY A 427 4.05 13.23 24.66
CA GLY A 427 4.04 14.52 25.33
C GLY A 427 2.65 14.93 25.82
N ILE A 428 1.83 13.95 26.19
CA ILE A 428 0.44 14.10 26.63
C ILE A 428 0.35 13.82 28.13
N GLU A 429 -0.37 14.67 28.88
CA GLU A 429 -0.48 14.57 30.35
C GLU A 429 -1.47 13.49 30.83
N ASP A 430 -2.35 13.00 29.95
CA ASP A 430 -3.33 11.96 30.25
C ASP A 430 -2.63 10.64 30.65
N ASP A 431 -2.95 10.11 31.82
CA ASP A 431 -2.42 8.82 32.31
C ASP A 431 -3.02 7.62 31.54
N GLY A 432 -4.13 7.80 30.85
CA GLY A 432 -4.79 6.74 30.09
C GLY A 432 -5.52 7.28 28.87
N TYR A 433 -6.84 7.38 28.99
CA TYR A 433 -7.71 7.95 27.95
C TYR A 433 -8.87 8.72 28.58
N ASP A 434 -8.62 9.38 29.71
CA ASP A 434 -9.62 10.17 30.44
C ASP A 434 -9.85 11.55 29.80
N HIS A 435 -8.87 12.01 29.02
CA HIS A 435 -8.89 13.26 28.25
C HIS A 435 -8.77 12.96 26.75
N PRO A 436 -9.85 12.46 26.12
CA PRO A 436 -9.85 11.97 24.74
C PRO A 436 -9.70 13.08 23.70
N ASP A 437 -9.57 14.34 24.11
CA ASP A 437 -9.32 15.53 23.29
C ASP A 437 -7.82 15.88 23.21
N GLN A 438 -6.99 15.40 24.14
CA GLN A 438 -5.55 15.61 24.07
C GLN A 438 -4.93 14.84 22.89
N ARG A 439 -4.02 15.50 22.17
CA ARG A 439 -3.36 15.01 20.95
C ARG A 439 -1.85 15.22 21.06
N TRP A 440 -1.07 14.38 20.40
CA TRP A 440 0.35 14.65 20.20
C TRP A 440 0.51 15.78 19.18
N THR A 441 1.65 16.47 19.21
CA THR A 441 1.98 17.53 18.24
C THR A 441 3.06 17.04 17.29
N VAL A 442 3.13 17.61 16.09
CA VAL A 442 4.14 17.22 15.08
C VAL A 442 5.55 17.39 15.63
N ASP A 443 5.85 18.53 16.26
CA ASP A 443 7.20 18.82 16.78
C ASP A 443 7.53 18.04 18.06
N GLY A 444 6.50 17.63 18.81
CA GLY A 444 6.65 16.87 20.06
C GLY A 444 6.74 15.36 19.86
N PHE A 445 6.54 14.87 18.63
CA PHE A 445 6.54 13.44 18.34
C PHE A 445 7.48 13.12 17.16
N PRO A 446 8.69 12.56 17.42
CA PRO A 446 9.72 12.37 16.41
C PRO A 446 9.31 11.70 15.10
N PRO A 447 8.52 10.60 15.11
CA PRO A 447 8.06 10.00 13.87
C PRO A 447 7.23 10.96 13.00
N ALA A 448 6.40 11.81 13.62
CA ALA A 448 5.58 12.79 12.91
C ALA A 448 6.43 13.94 12.36
N PHE A 449 7.32 14.52 13.18
CA PHE A 449 8.26 15.55 12.72
C PHE A 449 9.11 15.07 11.54
N ASN A 450 9.69 13.86 11.67
CA ASN A 450 10.55 13.28 10.65
C ASN A 450 9.79 12.99 9.35
N THR A 451 8.54 12.51 9.45
CA THR A 451 7.65 12.33 8.31
C THR A 451 7.44 13.65 7.56
N VAL A 452 7.13 14.75 8.29
CA VAL A 452 6.92 16.07 7.67
C VAL A 452 8.19 16.61 7.02
N GLN A 453 9.34 16.50 7.69
CA GLN A 453 10.64 16.90 7.13
C GLN A 453 10.97 16.13 5.86
N LEU A 454 10.82 14.79 5.87
CA LEU A 454 11.12 13.96 4.71
C LEU A 454 10.13 14.20 3.55
N THR A 455 8.86 14.43 3.87
CA THR A 455 7.86 14.87 2.89
C THR A 455 8.30 16.15 2.19
N LYS A 456 8.76 17.17 2.92
CA LYS A 456 9.27 18.41 2.35
C LYS A 456 10.50 18.18 1.49
N LEU A 457 11.45 17.38 1.95
CA LEU A 457 12.64 17.01 1.17
C LEU A 457 12.26 16.28 -0.13
N SER A 458 11.20 15.46 -0.13
CA SER A 458 10.70 14.78 -1.32
C SER A 458 10.13 15.73 -2.39
N PHE A 459 9.81 16.97 -2.02
CA PHE A 459 9.35 17.99 -2.95
C PHE A 459 10.49 18.76 -3.64
N LEU A 460 11.72 18.57 -3.18
CA LEU A 460 12.88 19.33 -3.65
C LEU A 460 13.53 18.69 -4.88
N ALA A 461 14.03 19.56 -5.76
CA ALA A 461 14.90 19.14 -6.85
C ALA A 461 16.31 18.79 -6.33
N PRO A 462 17.10 17.98 -7.07
CA PRO A 462 18.41 17.52 -6.60
C PRO A 462 19.42 18.63 -6.28
N ASP A 463 19.30 19.80 -6.89
CA ASP A 463 20.15 20.96 -6.62
C ASP A 463 19.86 21.58 -5.25
N GLN A 464 18.60 21.67 -4.84
CA GLN A 464 18.20 22.12 -3.50
C GLN A 464 18.65 21.13 -2.41
N LEU A 465 18.56 19.82 -2.67
CA LEU A 465 19.09 18.80 -1.74
C LEU A 465 20.62 18.89 -1.58
N ARG A 466 21.35 19.21 -2.66
CA ARG A 466 22.80 19.48 -2.60
C ARG A 466 23.13 20.77 -1.84
N GLU A 467 22.25 21.77 -1.90
CA GLU A 467 22.38 23.00 -1.12
C GLU A 467 22.23 22.73 0.37
N ILE A 468 21.20 21.97 0.77
CA ILE A 468 21.00 21.49 2.14
C ILE A 468 22.24 20.72 2.64
N ALA A 469 22.72 19.74 1.87
CA ALA A 469 23.91 18.97 2.22
C ALA A 469 25.14 19.87 2.47
N ARG A 470 25.33 20.91 1.62
CA ARG A 470 26.43 21.87 1.76
C ARG A 470 26.31 22.71 3.04
N GLU A 471 25.11 23.18 3.35
CA GLU A 471 24.86 24.01 4.54
C GLU A 471 25.03 23.23 5.84
N LEU A 472 24.72 21.94 5.83
CA LEU A 472 24.94 21.03 6.95
C LEU A 472 26.38 20.54 7.07
N GLY A 473 27.23 20.81 6.07
CA GLY A 473 28.62 20.35 6.03
C GLY A 473 28.77 18.86 5.72
N GLY A 474 27.78 18.25 5.07
CA GLY A 474 27.82 16.87 4.59
C GLY A 474 28.74 16.71 3.36
N ASP A 475 29.02 15.46 2.98
CA ASP A 475 29.89 15.17 1.83
C ASP A 475 29.18 15.54 0.52
N LEU A 476 29.75 16.49 -0.24
CA LEU A 476 29.21 16.93 -1.52
C LEU A 476 29.34 15.88 -2.65
N ASN A 477 30.13 14.84 -2.43
CA ASN A 477 30.23 13.70 -3.35
C ASN A 477 29.12 12.67 -3.12
N THR A 478 28.37 12.80 -2.02
CA THR A 478 27.21 11.97 -1.73
C THR A 478 26.21 12.05 -2.87
N PRO A 479 25.93 10.93 -3.57
CA PRO A 479 24.97 10.94 -4.66
C PRO A 479 23.59 11.37 -4.19
N VAL A 480 23.09 12.46 -4.78
CA VAL A 480 21.70 12.88 -4.65
C VAL A 480 20.94 12.29 -5.83
N GLY A 481 20.03 11.36 -5.52
CA GLY A 481 19.17 10.75 -6.54
C GLY A 481 18.20 11.76 -7.18
N ARG A 482 17.35 11.26 -8.07
CA ARG A 482 16.36 12.11 -8.78
C ARG A 482 15.28 12.66 -7.85
N ASN A 483 15.01 11.95 -6.76
CA ASN A 483 14.15 12.32 -5.66
C ASN A 483 14.70 11.65 -4.39
N VAL A 484 14.55 12.28 -3.23
CA VAL A 484 15.08 11.76 -1.96
C VAL A 484 14.42 10.45 -1.50
N MET A 485 13.24 10.09 -2.02
CA MET A 485 12.54 8.85 -1.65
C MET A 485 12.94 7.61 -2.46
N LEU A 486 13.99 7.70 -3.29
CA LEU A 486 14.37 6.65 -4.24
C LEU A 486 15.77 6.10 -3.95
N GLY A 487 15.95 4.79 -4.08
CA GLY A 487 17.21 4.08 -3.98
C GLY A 487 17.54 3.49 -2.61
N TRP A 488 16.59 3.48 -1.65
CA TRP A 488 16.86 3.01 -0.28
C TRP A 488 15.70 2.32 0.45
N ALA A 489 14.44 2.55 0.06
CA ALA A 489 13.27 1.99 0.76
C ALA A 489 13.04 0.51 0.39
N GLY A 490 13.86 -0.39 0.93
CA GLY A 490 13.81 -1.83 0.63
C GLY A 490 12.53 -2.57 1.05
N SER A 491 11.79 -1.99 1.99
CA SER A 491 10.50 -2.42 2.54
C SER A 491 9.78 -1.16 3.03
N LEU A 492 8.46 -1.15 3.14
CA LEU A 492 7.77 -0.12 3.93
C LEU A 492 7.56 -0.56 5.38
N ASP A 493 7.61 -1.87 5.64
CA ASP A 493 7.42 -2.43 6.97
C ASP A 493 8.70 -2.43 7.83
N ALA A 494 9.88 -2.26 7.23
CA ALA A 494 11.15 -2.50 7.94
C ALA A 494 11.68 -1.29 8.72
N THR A 495 12.47 -1.57 9.74
CA THR A 495 13.03 -0.60 10.68
C THR A 495 14.29 0.09 10.15
N SER A 496 14.35 1.43 10.26
CA SER A 496 15.55 2.25 10.12
C SER A 496 16.36 2.03 8.84
N GLN A 497 15.69 1.75 7.72
CA GLN A 497 16.32 1.36 6.46
C GLN A 497 17.22 2.45 5.86
N TRP A 498 16.99 3.72 6.20
CA TRP A 498 17.87 4.83 5.85
C TRP A 498 19.29 4.70 6.44
N ARG A 499 19.52 3.77 7.39
CA ARG A 499 20.83 3.46 7.99
C ARG A 499 21.57 2.34 7.27
N GLU A 500 20.89 1.55 6.45
CA GLU A 500 21.53 0.43 5.76
C GLU A 500 22.45 0.99 4.67
N ALA A 501 23.76 0.98 4.94
CA ALA A 501 24.80 1.31 3.95
C ALA A 501 24.86 0.29 2.80
N ASP A 502 24.09 -0.80 2.89
CA ASP A 502 24.07 -1.90 1.94
C ASP A 502 23.04 -1.62 0.84
N THR A 503 23.28 -0.57 0.05
CA THR A 503 22.56 -0.40 -1.21
C THR A 503 23.56 -0.39 -2.35
N GLU A 504 23.65 -1.54 -3.03
CA GLU A 504 23.98 -1.58 -4.46
C GLU A 504 23.07 -0.64 -5.30
N ALA A 505 22.01 -0.04 -4.69
CA ALA A 505 21.01 0.84 -5.30
C ALA A 505 21.20 2.37 -5.07
N GLY A 506 22.24 2.83 -4.37
CA GLY A 506 22.82 4.15 -4.70
C GLY A 506 22.18 5.44 -4.15
N GLN A 507 21.57 5.44 -2.96
CA GLN A 507 21.34 6.71 -2.24
C GLN A 507 22.13 6.80 -0.92
N ALA A 508 23.33 7.38 -0.98
CA ALA A 508 24.16 7.63 0.21
C ALA A 508 23.73 8.85 1.03
N TRP A 509 22.67 9.57 0.62
CA TRP A 509 22.27 10.83 1.23
C TRP A 509 21.83 10.68 2.69
N PHE A 510 21.06 9.65 3.01
CA PHE A 510 20.71 9.35 4.40
C PHE A 510 21.77 8.55 5.16
N ALA A 511 22.74 7.98 4.45
CA ALA A 511 23.88 7.31 5.06
C ALA A 511 24.90 8.31 5.63
N ASP A 512 24.84 9.60 5.25
CA ASP A 512 25.63 10.66 5.87
C ASP A 512 25.03 11.04 7.24
N PRO A 513 25.68 10.66 8.36
CA PRO A 513 25.14 10.89 9.70
C PRO A 513 25.09 12.38 10.07
N VAL A 514 25.90 13.23 9.42
CA VAL A 514 25.87 14.69 9.66
C VAL A 514 24.59 15.27 9.09
N ILE A 515 24.23 14.88 7.87
CA ILE A 515 22.99 15.32 7.22
C ILE A 515 21.79 14.74 7.98
N PHE A 516 21.77 13.43 8.21
CA PHE A 516 20.63 12.77 8.84
C PHE A 516 20.36 13.32 10.26
N GLY A 517 21.39 13.34 11.12
CA GLY A 517 21.24 13.79 12.51
C GLY A 517 20.91 15.29 12.65
N ALA A 518 21.23 16.10 11.65
CA ALA A 518 20.87 17.52 11.65
C ALA A 518 19.45 17.79 11.13
N LEU A 519 18.81 16.84 10.44
CA LEU A 519 17.48 17.03 9.83
C LEU A 519 16.36 16.29 10.57
N PHE A 520 16.69 15.18 11.23
CA PHE A 520 15.71 14.28 11.83
C PHE A 520 15.92 14.15 13.33
N GLN A 521 14.80 14.10 14.06
CA GLN A 521 14.79 13.78 15.48
C GLN A 521 15.20 12.31 15.69
N PRO A 522 16.14 12.02 16.60
CA PRO A 522 16.50 10.66 16.94
C PRO A 522 15.31 9.96 17.58
N HIS A 523 15.15 8.67 17.26
CA HIS A 523 14.24 7.77 17.95
C HIS A 523 14.98 6.45 18.22
N PHE A 524 14.79 5.89 19.42
CA PHE A 524 15.30 4.58 19.86
C PHE A 524 16.81 4.30 19.68
N ASN A 525 17.67 5.19 20.17
CA ASN A 525 19.13 5.09 20.05
C ASN A 525 19.66 5.20 18.60
N ALA A 526 18.95 5.93 17.74
CA ALA A 526 19.60 6.58 16.61
C ALA A 526 20.71 7.50 17.16
N PRO A 527 21.97 7.38 16.69
CA PRO A 527 23.09 8.17 17.19
C PRO A 527 22.92 9.67 17.00
#